data_AF-A0A5K0YNA2-F1
#
_entry.id   AF-A0A5K0YNA2-F1
#
_cell.length_a   1.000
_cell.length_b   1.000
_cell.length_c   1.000
_cell.angle_alpha   90.00
_cell.angle_beta   90.00
_cell.angle_gamma   90.00
#
_symmetry.space_group_name_H-M   'P 1'
#
loop_
_entity.id
_entity.type
_entity.pdbx_description
1 polymer ?
#
loop_
_entity_poly.entity_id
_entity_poly.type
_entity_poly.pdbx_seq_one_letter_code
_entity_poly.pdbx_strand_id
1 'polypeptide(L)'
;MGSCRLPCPPFYYAYADGSLSAHLVTSHFRLPGFHLRNFNFGCAHSALAEPVGVAGFGRGVLSVPTQLSTRPFSCCLVPHRFSSSVRRRPS
;
A
#
# COMPACT_ATOMS: atom_id res chain seq x y z
N MET A 1 -10.85 23.28 -27.19
CA MET A 1 -11.31 23.13 -25.78
C MET A 1 -11.85 21.73 -25.61
N GLY A 2 -11.35 20.97 -24.63
CA GLY A 2 -11.86 19.63 -24.30
C GLY A 2 -10.76 18.64 -23.94
N SER A 3 -10.25 18.70 -22.71
CA SER A 3 -9.44 17.59 -22.16
C SER A 3 -10.41 16.52 -21.65
N CYS A 4 -10.58 15.44 -22.41
CA CYS A 4 -11.37 14.28 -21.98
C CYS A 4 -10.52 13.47 -20.99
N ARG A 5 -10.68 13.71 -19.70
CA ARG A 5 -10.15 12.84 -18.65
C ARG A 5 -11.23 11.81 -18.33
N LEU A 6 -11.28 10.73 -19.10
CA LEU A 6 -12.05 9.55 -18.72
C LEU A 6 -11.53 9.07 -17.35
N PRO A 7 -12.39 8.90 -16.33
CA PRO A 7 -11.96 8.34 -15.06
C PRO A 7 -11.40 6.93 -15.29
N CYS A 8 -10.33 6.59 -14.57
CA CYS A 8 -9.73 5.26 -14.68
C CYS A 8 -10.78 4.18 -14.38
N PRO A 9 -10.84 3.10 -15.19
CA PRO A 9 -11.80 2.03 -14.97
C PRO A 9 -11.63 1.45 -13.56
N PRO A 10 -12.75 1.05 -12.91
CA PRO A 10 -12.66 0.37 -11.63
C PRO A 10 -11.94 -0.97 -11.81
N PHE A 11 -11.24 -1.39 -10.77
CA PHE A 11 -10.63 -2.71 -10.69
C PHE A 11 -11.15 -3.45 -9.46
N TYR A 12 -11.20 -4.77 -9.57
CA TYR A 12 -11.58 -5.67 -8.49
C TYR A 12 -10.33 -6.38 -7.98
N TYR A 13 -10.17 -6.44 -6.66
CA TYR A 13 -9.08 -7.13 -6.01
C TYR A 13 -9.63 -7.97 -4.86
N ALA A 14 -9.22 -9.22 -4.78
CA ALA A 14 -9.58 -10.13 -3.70
C ALA A 14 -8.31 -10.72 -3.07
N TYR A 15 -8.27 -10.74 -1.74
CA TYR A 15 -7.14 -11.25 -0.97
C TYR A 15 -7.65 -11.90 0.31
N ALA A 16 -7.16 -13.10 0.62
CA ALA A 16 -7.69 -13.93 1.70
C ALA A 16 -9.21 -14.13 1.58
N ASP A 17 -9.97 -13.77 2.60
CA ASP A 17 -11.44 -13.75 2.66
C ASP A 17 -12.05 -12.39 2.28
N GLY A 18 -11.19 -11.40 1.99
CA GLY A 18 -11.57 -10.04 1.64
C GLY A 18 -11.67 -9.78 0.14
N SER A 19 -12.51 -8.82 -0.22
CA SER A 19 -12.59 -8.29 -1.58
C SER A 19 -12.89 -6.80 -1.59
N LEU A 20 -12.40 -6.11 -2.63
CA LEU A 20 -12.61 -4.69 -2.80
C LEU A 20 -12.77 -4.31 -4.27
N SER A 21 -13.61 -3.29 -4.52
CA SER A 21 -13.73 -2.59 -5.80
C SER A 21 -13.17 -1.19 -5.64
N ALA A 22 -12.16 -0.86 -6.44
CA ALA A 22 -11.40 0.38 -6.31
C ALA A 22 -11.15 1.09 -7.64
N HIS A 23 -10.86 2.38 -7.57
CA HIS A 23 -10.36 3.16 -8.69
C HIS A 23 -8.91 3.58 -8.44
N LEU A 24 -8.13 3.70 -9.52
CA LEU A 24 -6.76 4.17 -9.42
C LEU A 24 -6.77 5.69 -9.20
N VAL A 25 -6.09 6.14 -8.15
CA VAL A 25 -5.92 7.56 -7.81
C VAL A 25 -4.45 7.86 -7.54
N THR A 26 -4.09 9.12 -7.67
CA THR A 26 -2.73 9.63 -7.43
C THR A 26 -2.76 10.61 -6.27
N SER A 27 -1.95 10.40 -5.23
CA SER A 27 -1.85 11.32 -4.09
C SER A 27 -0.45 11.35 -3.49
N HIS A 28 -0.32 12.03 -2.35
CA HIS A 28 0.91 12.11 -1.57
C HIS A 28 1.01 10.93 -0.60
N PHE A 29 2.17 10.29 -0.58
CA PHE A 29 2.49 9.22 0.36
C PHE A 29 3.56 9.68 1.35
N ARG A 30 3.28 9.52 2.66
CA ARG A 30 4.12 10.00 3.75
C ARG A 30 4.50 8.84 4.65
N LEU A 31 5.80 8.66 4.84
CA LEU A 31 6.41 7.81 5.84
C LEU A 31 7.31 8.66 6.74
N PRO A 32 7.67 8.21 7.94
CA PRO A 32 8.68 8.89 8.75
C PRO A 32 9.98 9.07 7.95
N GLY A 33 10.40 10.31 7.74
CA GLY A 33 11.61 10.64 6.97
C GLY A 33 11.50 10.52 5.44
N PHE A 34 10.33 10.21 4.89
CA PHE A 34 10.16 10.05 3.44
C PHE A 34 8.81 10.57 2.95
N HIS A 35 8.83 11.39 1.89
CA HIS A 35 7.63 11.98 1.29
C HIS A 35 7.69 11.83 -0.22
N LEU A 36 6.72 11.10 -0.79
CA LEU A 36 6.59 10.90 -2.21
C LEU A 36 5.37 11.66 -2.73
N ARG A 37 5.58 12.47 -3.76
CA ARG A 37 4.50 13.05 -4.56
C ARG A 37 4.16 12.09 -5.69
N ASN A 38 2.89 12.08 -6.11
CA ASN A 38 2.42 11.26 -7.22
C ASN A 38 2.48 9.74 -6.97
N PHE A 39 2.15 9.31 -5.76
CA PHE A 39 1.97 7.91 -5.43
C PHE A 39 0.61 7.41 -5.96
N ASN A 40 0.63 6.38 -6.80
CA ASN A 40 -0.57 5.78 -7.37
C ASN A 40 -1.05 4.63 -6.49
N PHE A 41 -2.31 4.65 -6.07
CA PHE A 41 -2.92 3.59 -5.26
C PHE A 41 -4.39 3.40 -5.59
N GLY A 42 -4.97 2.30 -5.14
CA GLY A 42 -6.40 2.03 -5.23
C GLY A 42 -7.18 2.74 -4.13
N CYS A 43 -8.16 3.55 -4.49
CA CYS A 43 -9.19 4.02 -3.56
C CYS A 43 -10.39 3.08 -3.65
N ALA A 44 -10.62 2.28 -2.61
CA ALA A 44 -11.74 1.36 -2.53
C ALA A 44 -13.04 2.13 -2.28
N HIS A 45 -14.05 1.88 -3.11
CA HIS A 45 -15.41 2.38 -2.89
C HIS A 45 -16.20 1.45 -1.96
N SER A 46 -16.01 0.14 -2.17
CA SER A 46 -16.60 -0.92 -1.35
C SER A 46 -15.52 -1.92 -1.01
N ALA A 47 -15.48 -2.34 0.25
CA ALA A 47 -14.60 -3.39 0.73
C ALA A 47 -15.36 -4.32 1.68
N LEU A 48 -15.16 -5.62 1.51
CA LEU A 48 -15.73 -6.67 2.35
C LEU A 48 -14.58 -7.38 3.08
N ALA A 49 -14.71 -7.53 4.40
CA ALA A 49 -13.72 -8.18 5.28
C ALA A 49 -12.28 -7.60 5.25
N GLU A 50 -12.09 -6.39 4.74
CA GLU A 50 -10.79 -5.71 4.70
C GLU A 50 -10.65 -4.69 5.84
N PRO A 51 -9.60 -4.78 6.68
CA PRO A 51 -9.59 -4.06 7.96
C PRO A 51 -9.42 -2.54 7.85
N VAL A 52 -8.73 -2.01 6.84
CA VAL A 52 -8.65 -0.55 6.48
C VAL A 52 -8.14 -0.40 5.04
N GLY A 53 -7.28 -1.31 4.59
CA GLY A 53 -6.71 -1.38 3.24
C GLY A 53 -5.48 -2.29 3.16
N VAL A 54 -5.02 -2.57 1.95
CA VAL A 54 -3.90 -3.49 1.67
C VAL A 54 -2.68 -2.75 1.10
N ALA A 55 -1.48 -3.07 1.60
CA ALA A 55 -0.22 -2.60 1.01
C ALA A 55 0.44 -3.72 0.17
N GLY A 56 0.58 -3.49 -1.13
CA GLY A 56 1.16 -4.47 -2.06
C GLY A 56 2.69 -4.41 -2.15
N PHE A 57 3.36 -5.48 -1.74
CA PHE A 57 4.82 -5.66 -1.86
C PHE A 57 5.24 -6.58 -3.04
N GLY A 58 4.35 -6.77 -4.02
CA GLY A 58 4.62 -7.59 -5.20
C GLY A 58 5.67 -6.98 -6.15
N ARG A 59 5.89 -7.64 -7.30
CA ARG A 59 6.85 -7.19 -8.33
C ARG A 59 6.27 -6.26 -9.39
N GLY A 60 4.97 -5.96 -9.33
CA GLY A 60 4.27 -5.10 -10.28
C GLY A 60 4.69 -3.62 -10.19
N VAL A 61 4.37 -2.83 -11.22
CA VAL A 61 4.75 -1.41 -11.29
C VAL A 61 4.03 -0.51 -10.27
N LEU A 62 2.86 -0.94 -9.81
CA LEU A 62 2.08 -0.28 -8.75
C LEU A 62 2.39 -0.83 -7.35
N SER A 63 3.47 -1.62 -7.19
CA SER A 63 3.87 -2.05 -5.86
C SER A 63 4.66 -0.96 -5.16
N VAL A 64 4.47 -0.89 -3.83
CA VAL A 64 5.14 0.04 -2.93
C VAL A 64 6.65 0.12 -3.22
N PRO A 65 7.42 -0.99 -3.23
CA PRO A 65 8.87 -0.90 -3.39
C PRO A 65 9.32 -0.36 -4.76
N THR A 66 8.56 -0.52 -5.84
CA THR A 66 8.91 0.10 -7.14
C THR A 66 8.54 1.56 -7.22
N GLN A 67 7.39 1.96 -6.68
CA GLN A 67 7.03 3.37 -6.66
C GLN A 67 7.95 4.20 -5.75
N LEU A 68 8.56 3.55 -4.75
CA LEU A 68 9.58 4.15 -3.89
C LEU A 68 11.00 4.07 -4.47
N SER A 69 11.21 3.37 -5.59
CA SER A 69 12.55 3.09 -6.15
C SER A 69 13.49 2.37 -5.16
N THR A 70 12.93 1.61 -4.22
CA THR A 70 13.68 0.88 -3.18
C THR A 70 13.80 -0.60 -3.55
N ARG A 71 14.22 -0.92 -4.78
CA ARG A 71 14.48 -2.31 -5.18
C ARG A 71 15.99 -2.56 -5.12
N PRO A 72 16.49 -3.48 -4.27
CA PRO A 72 15.78 -4.38 -3.34
C PRO A 72 15.28 -3.71 -2.04
N PHE A 73 14.26 -4.28 -1.39
CA PHE A 73 13.75 -3.87 -0.08
C PHE A 73 13.83 -5.01 0.94
N SER A 74 13.90 -4.68 2.23
CA SER A 74 13.80 -5.62 3.35
C SER A 74 12.61 -5.26 4.24
N CYS A 75 11.94 -6.27 4.79
CA CYS A 75 10.81 -6.10 5.72
C CYS A 75 11.08 -6.90 6.98
N CYS A 76 11.18 -6.20 8.12
CA CYS A 76 11.36 -6.83 9.43
C CYS A 76 10.00 -6.92 10.12
N LEU A 77 9.39 -8.11 10.11
CA LEU A 77 8.15 -8.38 10.83
C LEU A 77 8.49 -8.69 12.29
N VAL A 78 8.24 -7.73 13.17
CA VAL A 78 8.42 -7.95 14.61
C VAL A 78 7.22 -8.73 15.13
N PRO A 79 7.40 -9.95 15.68
CA PRO A 79 6.31 -10.68 16.29
C PRO A 79 5.75 -9.88 17.47
N HIS A 80 4.42 -9.86 17.60
CA HIS A 80 3.72 -9.10 18.64
C HIS A 80 4.25 -9.36 20.05
N ARG A 81 4.77 -10.58 20.33
CA ARG A 81 5.39 -10.96 21.61
C ARG A 81 6.69 -10.21 21.94
N PHE A 82 7.33 -9.61 20.94
CA PHE A 82 8.59 -8.86 21.05
C PHE A 82 8.39 -7.36 20.75
N SER A 83 7.14 -6.88 20.67
CA SER A 83 6.85 -5.45 20.59
C SER A 83 7.41 -4.76 21.84
N SER A 84 8.52 -4.06 21.64
CA SER A 84 9.39 -3.57 22.69
C SER A 84 8.79 -2.35 23.40
N SER A 85 8.06 -2.59 24.47
CA SER A 85 8.24 -1.75 25.66
C SER A 85 9.43 -2.22 26.52
N VAL A 86 10.05 -3.37 26.23
CA VAL A 86 11.29 -3.82 26.90
C VAL A 86 12.25 -4.48 25.90
N ARG A 87 13.28 -3.73 25.52
CA ARG A 87 14.47 -4.22 24.82
C ARG A 87 15.26 -5.15 25.75
N ARG A 88 14.97 -6.45 25.74
CA ARG A 88 15.83 -7.43 26.42
C ARG A 88 17.08 -7.64 25.57
N ARG A 89 18.22 -7.12 26.04
CA ARG A 89 19.55 -7.48 25.52
C ARG A 89 19.74 -8.99 25.75
N PRO A 90 20.14 -9.77 24.72
CA PRO A 90 20.63 -11.13 24.96
C PRO A 90 21.95 -11.05 25.74
N SER A 91 22.05 -11.89 26.77
CA SER A 91 23.27 -12.16 27.57
C SER A 91 24.30 -12.93 26.76
#